data_AF-A0A7J6TEU2-F1
#
_entry.id   AF-A0A7J6TEU2-F1
#
_cell.length_a   1.000
_cell.length_b   1.000
_cell.length_c   1.000
_cell.angle_alpha   90.00
_cell.angle_beta   90.00
_cell.angle_gamma   90.00
#
_symmetry.space_group_name_H-M   'P 1'
#
loop_
_entity.id
_entity.type
_entity.pdbx_description
1 polymer ?
#
loop_
_entity_poly.entity_id
_entity_poly.type
_entity_poly.pdbx_seq_one_letter_code
_entity_poly.pdbx_strand_id
1 'polypeptide(L)'
;MPFKLESVLDPFTGDGDFALWLREFDTVGEASRWNPRQKAQYLVLFMKGSAKDVARQALDEVEDEAENDRVYTHVVRRLGQAFSLKTGEAWRLLTTRSWRDEDTVDGVLAEFKRYLRVLGVTSTAASDILLKESIMKSLPPEVRRAVEAFEEDGKELSLNDVTAKARTLLKVLPKPTQQVAAAVTSG
;
A
#
# COMPACT_ATOMS: atom_id res chain seq x y z
N MET A 1 19.77 8.05 -21.56
CA MET A 1 18.30 7.89 -21.65
C MET A 1 17.69 8.69 -20.51
N PRO A 2 16.84 9.69 -20.73
CA PRO A 2 16.18 10.40 -19.63
C PRO A 2 15.24 9.44 -18.89
N PHE A 3 15.38 9.36 -17.58
CA PHE A 3 14.51 8.58 -16.70
C PHE A 3 13.09 9.16 -16.77
N LYS A 4 12.12 8.35 -17.18
CA LYS A 4 10.71 8.74 -17.21
C LYS A 4 10.09 8.40 -15.86
N LEU A 5 9.77 9.40 -15.04
CA LEU A 5 9.13 9.19 -13.73
C LEU A 5 7.83 8.37 -13.82
N GLU A 6 7.18 8.38 -14.99
CA GLU A 6 6.02 7.56 -15.30
C GLU A 6 6.27 6.04 -15.19
N SER A 7 7.52 5.57 -15.31
CA SER A 7 7.86 4.14 -15.21
C SER A 7 7.93 3.64 -13.77
N VAL A 8 7.77 4.51 -12.78
CA VAL A 8 7.80 4.17 -11.34
C VAL A 8 6.40 3.80 -10.83
N LEU A 9 5.35 4.17 -11.56
CA LEU A 9 3.97 3.91 -11.18
C LEU A 9 3.45 2.63 -11.83
N ASP A 10 3.09 1.66 -11.01
CA ASP A 10 2.31 0.51 -11.47
C ASP A 10 0.88 0.94 -11.82
N PRO A 11 0.27 0.41 -12.90
CA PRO A 11 -1.12 0.72 -13.22
C PRO A 11 -2.09 0.26 -12.14
N PHE A 12 -3.10 1.07 -11.82
CA PHE A 12 -4.12 0.70 -10.84
C PHE A 12 -5.18 -0.22 -11.48
N THR A 13 -5.33 -1.43 -10.94
CA THR A 13 -6.25 -2.45 -11.45
C THR A 13 -7.64 -2.41 -10.82
N GLY A 14 -7.85 -1.58 -9.79
CA GLY A 14 -9.06 -1.60 -8.96
C GLY A 14 -8.90 -2.35 -7.64
N ASP A 15 -7.77 -3.03 -7.43
CA ASP A 15 -7.45 -3.72 -6.18
C ASP A 15 -6.44 -2.90 -5.35
N GLY A 16 -6.60 -2.90 -4.03
CA GLY A 16 -5.71 -2.22 -3.11
C GLY A 16 -6.15 -0.81 -2.72
N ASP A 17 -5.23 -0.05 -2.12
CA ASP A 17 -5.56 1.28 -1.60
C ASP A 17 -5.41 2.36 -2.67
N PHE A 18 -6.55 2.72 -3.29
CA PHE A 18 -6.61 3.79 -4.28
C PHE A 18 -6.06 5.12 -3.76
N ALA A 19 -6.25 5.46 -2.48
CA ALA A 19 -5.79 6.74 -1.93
C ALA A 19 -4.25 6.78 -1.79
N LEU A 20 -3.62 5.65 -1.47
CA LEU A 20 -2.16 5.54 -1.48
C LEU A 20 -1.63 5.66 -2.90
N TRP A 21 -2.18 4.87 -3.82
CA TRP A 21 -1.79 4.88 -5.21
C TRP A 21 -1.94 6.28 -5.84
N LEU A 22 -3.05 6.96 -5.55
CA LEU A 22 -3.31 8.32 -6.02
C LEU A 22 -2.27 9.31 -5.50
N ARG A 23 -1.78 9.14 -4.27
CA ARG A 23 -0.73 10.01 -3.70
C ARG A 23 0.60 9.84 -4.43
N GLU A 24 0.95 8.62 -4.81
CA GLU A 24 2.13 8.34 -5.63
C GLU A 24 1.98 8.96 -7.03
N PHE A 25 0.78 8.81 -7.63
CA PHE A 25 0.43 9.43 -8.90
C PHE A 25 0.53 10.97 -8.85
N ASP A 26 0.01 11.58 -7.77
CA ASP A 26 0.09 13.03 -7.54
C ASP A 26 1.55 13.51 -7.46
N THR A 27 2.40 12.75 -6.73
CA THR A 27 3.83 13.06 -6.56
C THR A 27 4.56 13.07 -7.91
N VAL A 28 4.29 12.07 -8.76
CA VAL A 28 4.86 12.00 -10.12
C VAL A 28 4.36 13.16 -10.99
N GLY A 29 3.07 13.49 -10.89
CA GLY A 29 2.49 14.58 -11.65
C GLY A 29 3.02 15.96 -11.28
N GLU A 30 3.29 16.19 -9.99
CA GLU A 30 3.94 17.41 -9.51
C GLU A 30 5.38 17.51 -9.99
N ALA A 31 6.16 16.43 -9.84
CA ALA A 31 7.55 16.37 -10.31
C ALA A 31 7.67 16.61 -11.83
N SER A 32 6.67 16.14 -12.58
CA SER A 32 6.60 16.24 -14.04
C SER A 32 5.87 17.50 -14.53
N ARG A 33 5.38 18.35 -13.61
CA ARG A 33 4.67 19.60 -13.88
C ARG A 33 3.46 19.45 -14.82
N TRP A 34 2.67 18.40 -14.62
CA TRP A 34 1.45 18.20 -15.42
C TRP A 34 0.41 19.27 -15.10
N ASN A 35 -0.22 19.82 -16.13
CA ASN A 35 -1.41 20.66 -15.94
C ASN A 35 -2.63 19.79 -15.55
N PRO A 36 -3.70 20.36 -14.97
CA PRO A 36 -4.86 19.59 -14.49
C PRO A 36 -5.49 18.67 -15.55
N ARG A 37 -5.58 19.12 -16.80
CA ARG A 37 -6.15 18.33 -17.91
C ARG A 37 -5.24 17.17 -18.31
N GLN A 38 -3.94 17.39 -18.42
CA GLN A 38 -2.94 16.35 -18.66
C GLN A 38 -2.93 15.33 -17.52
N LYS A 39 -3.00 15.81 -16.29
CA LYS A 39 -3.06 14.96 -15.08
C LYS A 39 -4.31 14.08 -15.09
N ALA A 40 -5.47 14.61 -15.48
CA ALA A 40 -6.70 13.82 -15.64
C ALA A 40 -6.60 12.79 -16.78
N GLN A 41 -6.04 13.15 -17.92
CA GLN A 41 -5.85 12.23 -19.04
C GLN A 41 -4.87 11.09 -18.67
N TYR A 42 -3.77 11.41 -18.01
CA TYR A 42 -2.81 10.42 -17.54
C TYR A 42 -3.40 9.54 -16.46
N LEU A 43 -4.22 10.08 -15.56
CA LEU A 43 -4.94 9.28 -14.57
C LEU A 43 -5.71 8.14 -15.25
N VAL A 44 -6.44 8.42 -16.34
CA VAL A 44 -7.14 7.37 -17.13
C VAL A 44 -6.18 6.36 -17.76
N LEU A 45 -5.01 6.78 -18.25
CA LEU A 45 -4.03 5.88 -18.88
C LEU A 45 -3.39 4.91 -17.89
N PHE A 46 -3.23 5.35 -16.65
CA PHE A 46 -2.70 4.55 -15.55
C PHE A 46 -3.74 3.63 -14.89
N MET A 47 -5.02 3.75 -15.24
CA MET A 47 -6.06 2.80 -14.83
C MET A 47 -6.11 1.57 -15.74
N LYS A 48 -6.49 0.43 -15.17
CA LYS A 48 -6.78 -0.82 -15.89
C LYS A 48 -8.16 -1.36 -15.51
N GLY A 49 -8.72 -2.22 -16.38
CA GLY A 49 -10.00 -2.89 -16.14
C GLY A 49 -11.14 -1.91 -15.87
N SER A 50 -12.01 -2.26 -14.93
CA SER A 50 -13.18 -1.47 -14.54
C SER A 50 -12.83 -0.08 -14.00
N ALA A 51 -11.64 0.10 -13.41
CA ALA A 51 -11.17 1.41 -12.97
C ALA A 51 -10.96 2.37 -14.14
N LYS A 52 -10.52 1.85 -15.29
CA LYS A 52 -10.36 2.66 -16.50
C LYS A 52 -11.69 3.11 -17.05
N ASP A 53 -12.71 2.25 -17.03
CA ASP A 53 -14.03 2.58 -17.53
C ASP A 53 -14.69 3.68 -16.69
N VAL A 54 -14.59 3.59 -15.35
CA VAL A 54 -15.06 4.65 -14.43
C VAL A 54 -14.32 5.96 -14.65
N ALA A 55 -12.99 5.92 -14.79
CA ALA A 55 -12.18 7.12 -15.00
C ALA A 55 -12.51 7.79 -16.34
N ARG A 56 -12.70 7.00 -17.39
CA ARG A 56 -13.04 7.48 -18.73
C ARG A 56 -14.42 8.12 -18.75
N GLN A 57 -15.41 7.45 -18.17
CA GLN A 57 -16.76 8.01 -18.04
C GLN A 57 -16.75 9.34 -17.28
N ALA A 58 -16.01 9.42 -16.17
CA ALA A 58 -15.89 10.66 -15.40
C ALA A 58 -15.15 11.78 -16.17
N LEU A 59 -14.20 11.42 -17.05
CA LEU A 59 -13.50 12.38 -17.91
C LEU A 59 -14.44 12.92 -19.00
N ASP A 60 -15.24 12.04 -19.60
CA ASP A 60 -16.18 12.36 -20.67
C ASP A 60 -17.39 13.18 -20.14
N GLU A 61 -17.73 13.08 -18.85
CA GLU A 61 -18.78 13.88 -18.18
C GLU A 61 -18.48 15.39 -18.11
N VAL A 62 -17.22 15.81 -18.28
CA VAL A 62 -16.83 17.23 -18.22
C VAL A 62 -16.61 17.75 -19.63
N GLU A 63 -17.68 18.28 -20.24
CA GLU A 63 -17.69 18.75 -21.63
C GLU A 63 -17.14 20.18 -21.81
N ASP A 64 -17.12 20.99 -20.74
CA ASP A 64 -16.87 22.43 -20.83
C ASP A 64 -15.40 22.81 -20.52
N GLU A 65 -14.77 23.60 -21.40
CA GLU A 65 -13.37 24.02 -21.26
C GLU A 65 -13.16 24.94 -20.05
N ALA A 66 -14.21 25.63 -19.59
CA ALA A 66 -14.18 26.47 -18.39
C ALA A 66 -14.05 25.66 -17.09
N GLU A 67 -14.37 24.35 -17.11
CA GLU A 67 -14.26 23.47 -15.96
C GLU A 67 -12.97 22.61 -15.96
N ASN A 68 -12.04 22.88 -16.89
CA ASN A 68 -10.79 22.13 -17.06
C ASN A 68 -9.97 21.97 -15.78
N ASP A 69 -9.95 22.99 -14.93
CA ASP A 69 -9.22 22.95 -13.65
C ASP A 69 -9.89 22.02 -12.62
N ARG A 70 -11.17 21.70 -12.81
CA ARG A 70 -11.97 20.81 -11.94
C ARG A 70 -12.06 19.39 -12.46
N VAL A 71 -11.75 19.14 -13.74
CA VAL A 71 -11.78 17.80 -14.37
C VAL A 71 -11.02 16.78 -13.52
N TYR A 72 -9.79 17.11 -13.11
CA TYR A 72 -8.96 16.21 -12.30
C TYR A 72 -9.66 15.83 -10.99
N THR A 73 -10.14 16.83 -10.24
CA THR A 73 -10.84 16.63 -8.97
C THR A 73 -12.12 15.80 -9.14
N HIS A 74 -12.85 15.99 -10.25
CA HIS A 74 -14.06 15.20 -10.53
C HIS A 74 -13.73 13.73 -10.81
N VAL A 75 -12.75 13.44 -11.67
CA VAL A 75 -12.32 12.06 -11.96
C VAL A 75 -11.80 11.37 -10.71
N VAL A 76 -10.97 12.06 -9.91
CA VAL A 76 -10.47 11.56 -8.62
C VAL A 76 -11.62 11.24 -7.67
N ARG A 77 -12.63 12.12 -7.56
CA ARG A 77 -13.79 11.89 -6.70
C ARG A 77 -14.58 10.65 -7.13
N ARG A 78 -14.81 10.47 -8.43
CA ARG A 78 -15.57 9.32 -8.96
C ARG A 78 -14.82 8.01 -8.73
N LEU A 79 -13.51 7.99 -8.97
CA LEU A 79 -12.66 6.85 -8.65
C LEU A 79 -12.59 6.59 -7.14
N GLY A 80 -12.46 7.63 -6.33
CA GLY A 80 -12.48 7.53 -4.87
C GLY A 80 -13.80 6.98 -4.34
N GLN A 81 -14.93 7.23 -4.98
CA GLN A 81 -16.21 6.62 -4.64
C GLN A 81 -16.25 5.13 -5.05
N ALA A 82 -15.83 4.81 -6.27
CA ALA A 82 -15.91 3.45 -6.82
C ALA A 82 -14.91 2.48 -6.18
N PHE A 83 -13.70 2.97 -5.88
CA PHE A 83 -12.55 2.22 -5.37
C PHE A 83 -12.10 2.74 -4.00
N SER A 84 -12.98 3.41 -3.26
CA SER A 84 -12.76 3.61 -1.83
C SER A 84 -12.44 2.26 -1.22
N LEU A 85 -11.35 2.19 -0.46
CA LEU A 85 -10.98 0.97 0.24
C LEU A 85 -12.19 0.52 1.06
N LYS A 86 -12.83 -0.58 0.66
CA LYS A 86 -14.02 -1.07 1.34
C LYS A 86 -13.57 -1.67 2.66
N THR A 87 -14.39 -1.55 3.71
CA THR A 87 -14.11 -2.11 5.04
C THR A 87 -13.68 -3.58 4.97
N GLY A 88 -14.32 -4.39 4.11
CA GLY A 88 -13.94 -5.79 3.90
C GLY A 88 -12.57 -6.01 3.27
N GLU A 89 -12.17 -5.14 2.33
CA GLU A 89 -10.85 -5.20 1.71
C GLU A 89 -9.76 -4.70 2.64
N ALA A 90 -10.03 -3.62 3.40
CA ALA A 90 -9.14 -3.14 4.46
C ALA A 90 -8.86 -4.25 5.49
N TRP A 91 -9.89 -4.98 5.91
CA TRP A 91 -9.73 -6.12 6.82
C TRP A 91 -8.91 -7.26 6.21
N ARG A 92 -9.19 -7.60 4.94
CA ARG A 92 -8.43 -8.62 4.21
C ARG A 92 -6.95 -8.24 4.14
N LEU A 93 -6.63 -7.03 3.69
CA LEU A 93 -5.25 -6.57 3.57
C LEU A 93 -4.53 -6.50 4.92
N LEU A 94 -5.23 -6.06 5.98
CA LEU A 94 -4.69 -6.07 7.34
C LEU A 94 -4.29 -7.48 7.81
N THR A 95 -5.05 -8.51 7.41
CA THR A 95 -4.87 -9.89 7.89
C THR A 95 -4.02 -10.78 6.97
N THR A 96 -3.89 -10.44 5.69
CA THR A 96 -3.20 -11.27 4.68
C THR A 96 -1.90 -10.67 4.14
N ARG A 97 -1.51 -9.46 4.54
CA ARG A 97 -0.28 -8.82 4.06
C ARG A 97 0.97 -9.58 4.56
N SER A 98 1.77 -10.09 3.63
CA SER A 98 3.08 -10.70 3.90
C SER A 98 4.20 -9.69 3.67
N TRP A 99 5.34 -9.81 4.35
CA TRP A 99 6.54 -8.99 4.12
C TRP A 99 7.07 -9.09 2.67
N ARG A 100 7.58 -7.98 2.13
CA ARG A 100 8.26 -7.84 0.81
C ARG A 100 9.69 -7.31 0.98
N ASP A 101 10.52 -7.48 -0.03
CA ASP A 101 11.97 -7.15 0.06
C ASP A 101 12.26 -5.65 0.23
N GLU A 102 11.39 -4.81 -0.32
CA GLU A 102 11.42 -3.36 -0.25
C GLU A 102 10.70 -2.78 0.99
N ASP A 103 10.06 -3.63 1.80
CA ASP A 103 9.30 -3.17 2.95
C ASP A 103 10.20 -2.59 4.06
N THR A 104 9.68 -1.57 4.72
CA THR A 104 10.22 -1.05 5.98
C THR A 104 9.15 -1.15 7.06
N VAL A 105 9.55 -1.37 8.31
CA VAL A 105 8.60 -1.49 9.44
C VAL A 105 7.69 -0.27 9.53
N ASP A 106 8.26 0.91 9.38
CA ASP A 106 7.51 2.17 9.48
C ASP A 106 6.59 2.38 8.27
N GLY A 107 6.99 1.94 7.06
CA GLY A 107 6.14 1.95 5.88
C GLY A 107 4.93 1.02 6.02
N VAL A 108 5.15 -0.22 6.46
CA VAL A 108 4.09 -1.21 6.68
C VAL A 108 3.15 -0.77 7.81
N LEU A 109 3.67 -0.19 8.89
CA LEU A 109 2.82 0.38 9.94
C LEU A 109 1.97 1.54 9.44
N ALA A 110 2.52 2.41 8.58
CA ALA A 110 1.75 3.49 7.98
C ALA A 110 0.61 2.95 7.11
N GLU A 111 0.87 1.88 6.35
CA GLU A 111 -0.13 1.14 5.57
C GLU A 111 -1.26 0.61 6.47
N PHE A 112 -0.93 -0.13 7.53
CA PHE A 112 -1.94 -0.66 8.47
C PHE A 112 -2.73 0.43 9.20
N LYS A 113 -2.09 1.53 9.59
CA LYS A 113 -2.80 2.69 10.20
C LYS A 113 -3.86 3.27 9.26
N ARG A 114 -3.62 3.27 7.94
CA ARG A 114 -4.66 3.67 6.97
C ARG A 114 -5.83 2.67 6.96
N TYR A 115 -5.54 1.38 6.97
CA TYR A 115 -6.58 0.34 7.00
C TYR A 115 -7.45 0.44 8.24
N LEU A 116 -6.85 0.64 9.42
CA LEU A 116 -7.60 0.85 10.66
C LEU A 116 -8.51 2.08 10.61
N ARG A 117 -8.06 3.16 9.95
CA ARG A 117 -8.88 4.36 9.73
C ARG A 117 -10.10 4.06 8.85
N VAL A 118 -9.93 3.25 7.81
CA VAL A 118 -11.03 2.78 6.94
C VAL A 118 -11.98 1.82 7.67
N LEU A 119 -11.45 1.01 8.60
CA LEU A 119 -12.23 0.14 9.47
C LEU A 119 -12.98 0.90 10.58
N GLY A 120 -12.75 2.21 10.72
CA GLY A 120 -13.38 3.02 11.76
C GLY A 120 -12.85 2.76 13.17
N VAL A 121 -11.63 2.21 13.30
CA VAL A 121 -10.99 2.01 14.61
C VAL A 121 -10.51 3.36 15.12
N THR A 122 -11.19 3.88 16.14
CA THR A 122 -10.93 5.22 16.71
C THR A 122 -10.22 5.18 18.06
N SER A 123 -10.23 4.03 18.74
CA SER A 123 -9.55 3.86 20.02
C SER A 123 -8.05 3.62 19.81
N THR A 124 -7.22 4.39 20.52
CA THR A 124 -5.76 4.21 20.52
C THR A 124 -5.36 2.83 21.01
N ALA A 125 -5.99 2.33 22.08
CA ALA A 125 -5.69 1.01 22.63
C ALA A 125 -6.04 -0.11 21.64
N ALA A 126 -7.21 -0.04 20.99
CA ALA A 126 -7.60 -1.01 19.97
C ALA A 126 -6.68 -0.94 18.74
N SER A 127 -6.27 0.28 18.36
CA SER A 127 -5.34 0.48 17.25
C SER A 127 -3.99 -0.15 17.54
N ASP A 128 -3.43 0.06 18.73
CA ASP A 128 -2.12 -0.49 19.09
C ASP A 128 -2.11 -2.01 19.12
N ILE A 129 -3.18 -2.63 19.65
CA ILE A 129 -3.35 -4.10 19.64
C ILE A 129 -3.41 -4.62 18.20
N LEU A 130 -4.28 -4.04 17.37
CA LEU A 130 -4.45 -4.50 15.98
C LEU A 130 -3.18 -4.27 15.15
N LEU A 131 -2.48 -3.14 15.34
CA LEU A 131 -1.21 -2.88 14.66
C LEU A 131 -0.13 -3.87 15.09
N LYS A 132 -0.06 -4.21 16.38
CA LYS A 132 0.87 -5.21 16.91
C LYS A 132 0.61 -6.58 16.29
N GLU A 133 -0.64 -7.04 16.30
CA GLU A 133 -0.98 -8.34 15.72
C GLU A 133 -0.72 -8.39 14.21
N SER A 134 -1.07 -7.31 13.50
CA SER A 134 -0.93 -7.24 12.04
C SER A 134 0.53 -7.22 11.61
N ILE A 135 1.39 -6.47 12.32
CA ILE A 135 2.83 -6.44 12.01
C ILE A 135 3.49 -7.77 12.36
N MET A 136 3.12 -8.41 13.48
CA MET A 136 3.64 -9.72 13.84
C MET A 136 3.28 -10.78 12.79
N LYS A 137 2.05 -10.76 12.27
CA LYS A 137 1.61 -11.68 11.21
C LYS A 137 2.30 -11.43 9.88
N SER A 138 2.62 -10.18 9.55
CA SER A 138 3.23 -9.85 8.26
C SER A 138 4.72 -10.15 8.20
N LEU A 139 5.44 -10.09 9.33
CA LEU A 139 6.88 -10.31 9.41
C LEU A 139 7.30 -11.69 8.87
N PRO A 140 8.54 -11.81 8.33
CA PRO A 140 9.10 -13.10 7.96
C PRO A 140 9.09 -14.09 9.15
N PRO A 141 8.85 -15.39 8.93
CA PRO A 141 8.70 -16.37 10.03
C PRO A 141 9.87 -16.39 11.01
N GLU A 142 11.11 -16.22 10.53
CA GLU A 142 12.32 -16.20 11.37
C GLU A 142 12.36 -14.97 12.29
N VAL A 143 12.05 -13.79 11.75
CA VAL A 143 11.96 -12.55 12.52
C VAL A 143 10.84 -12.64 13.54
N ARG A 144 9.66 -13.14 13.12
CA ARG A 144 8.50 -13.30 13.99
C ARG A 144 8.82 -14.18 15.19
N ARG A 145 9.38 -15.37 14.97
CA ARG A 145 9.80 -16.28 16.06
C ARG A 145 10.82 -15.64 16.99
N ALA A 146 11.79 -14.91 16.43
CA ALA A 146 12.78 -14.21 17.25
C ALA A 146 12.15 -13.10 18.10
N VAL A 147 11.13 -12.41 17.62
CA VAL A 147 10.37 -11.43 18.42
C VAL A 147 9.50 -12.13 19.48
N GLU A 148 8.80 -13.22 19.13
CA GLU A 148 7.98 -14.03 20.04
C GLU A 148 8.82 -14.60 21.19
N ALA A 149 10.06 -15.04 20.93
CA ALA A 149 10.97 -15.52 21.98
C ALA A 149 11.30 -14.46 23.04
N PHE A 150 11.18 -13.16 22.73
CA PHE A 150 11.31 -12.10 23.74
C PHE A 150 10.03 -11.89 24.57
N GLU A 151 8.87 -12.38 24.12
CA GLU A 151 7.61 -12.35 24.88
C GLU A 151 7.52 -13.53 25.88
N GLU A 152 8.22 -14.64 25.62
CA GLU A 152 8.26 -15.84 26.48
C GLU A 152 8.84 -15.58 27.88
N ASP A 153 9.54 -14.45 28.10
CA ASP A 153 10.03 -13.99 29.41
C ASP A 153 8.95 -13.32 30.30
N GLY A 154 7.66 -13.46 29.95
CA GLY A 154 6.53 -13.07 30.80
C GLY A 154 6.15 -11.59 30.74
N LYS A 155 6.66 -10.84 29.76
CA LYS A 155 6.24 -9.46 29.48
C LYS A 155 5.72 -9.36 28.05
N GLU A 156 4.43 -9.09 27.93
CA GLU A 156 3.84 -8.73 26.65
C GLU A 156 4.53 -7.46 26.11
N LEU A 157 5.09 -7.54 24.91
CA LEU A 157 5.81 -6.40 24.33
C LEU A 157 4.81 -5.36 23.84
N SER A 158 5.12 -4.09 24.07
CA SER A 158 4.36 -2.99 23.47
C SER A 158 4.59 -2.94 21.96
N LEU A 159 3.70 -2.29 21.22
CA LEU A 159 3.88 -2.05 19.77
C LEU A 159 5.24 -1.40 19.46
N ASN A 160 5.69 -0.46 20.32
CA ASN A 160 6.98 0.22 20.15
C ASN A 160 8.16 -0.75 20.30
N ASP A 161 8.09 -1.66 21.26
CA ASP A 161 9.15 -2.64 21.49
C ASP A 161 9.20 -3.69 20.37
N VAL A 162 8.04 -4.18 19.93
CA VAL A 162 7.92 -5.09 18.79
C VAL A 162 8.52 -4.47 17.54
N THR A 163 8.20 -3.21 17.25
CA THR A 163 8.68 -2.53 16.04
C THR A 163 10.17 -2.21 16.11
N ALA A 164 10.69 -1.82 17.28
CA ALA A 164 12.12 -1.62 17.49
C ALA A 164 12.93 -2.91 17.30
N LYS A 165 12.45 -4.02 17.86
CA LYS A 165 13.08 -5.35 17.70
C LYS A 165 13.00 -5.81 16.25
N ALA A 166 11.83 -5.70 15.60
CA ALA A 166 11.65 -6.06 14.20
C ALA A 166 12.61 -5.28 13.28
N ARG A 167 12.76 -3.95 13.46
CA ARG A 167 13.72 -3.13 12.70
C ARG A 167 15.16 -3.63 12.86
N THR A 168 15.51 -4.10 14.04
CA THR A 168 16.87 -4.59 14.33
C THR A 168 17.09 -5.95 13.70
N LEU A 169 16.16 -6.88 13.88
CA LEU A 169 16.25 -8.25 13.35
C LEU A 169 16.21 -8.30 11.83
N LEU A 170 15.39 -7.46 11.17
CA LEU A 170 15.33 -7.36 9.71
C LEU A 170 16.64 -6.85 9.07
N LYS A 171 17.51 -6.18 9.84
CA LYS A 171 18.83 -5.75 9.38
C LYS A 171 19.92 -6.80 9.58
N VAL A 172 19.74 -7.66 10.59
CA VAL A 172 20.79 -8.57 11.09
C VAL A 172 20.58 -10.00 10.57
N LEU A 173 19.33 -10.42 10.40
CA LEU A 173 19.01 -11.74 9.86
C LEU A 173 19.25 -11.76 8.35
N PRO A 174 19.91 -12.80 7.82
CA PRO A 174 20.11 -12.95 6.39
C PRO A 174 18.73 -13.01 5.71
N LYS A 175 18.57 -12.26 4.61
CA LYS A 175 17.39 -12.41 3.76
C LYS A 175 17.29 -13.87 3.35
N PRO A 176 16.11 -14.50 3.41
CA PRO A 176 15.96 -15.90 3.04
C PRO A 176 16.51 -16.06 1.62
N THR A 177 17.65 -16.74 1.52
CA THR A 177 18.17 -17.17 0.24
C THR A 177 17.11 -18.10 -0.31
N GLN A 178 16.52 -17.77 -1.46
CA GLN A 178 15.70 -18.72 -2.20
C GLN A 178 16.48 -20.03 -2.22
N GLN A 179 15.97 -21.06 -1.55
CA GLN A 179 16.51 -22.39 -1.66
C GLN A 179 16.42 -22.74 -3.14
N VAL A 180 17.56 -22.65 -3.82
CA VAL A 180 17.71 -23.19 -5.17
C VAL A 180 17.39 -24.65 -4.98
N ALA A 181 16.25 -25.08 -5.53
CA ALA A 181 15.91 -26.48 -5.62
C ALA A 181 17.04 -27.15 -6.40
N ALA A 182 18.01 -27.71 -5.68
CA ALA A 182 19.01 -28.58 -6.25
C ALA A 182 18.23 -29.80 -6.75
N ALA A 183 17.95 -29.80 -8.05
CA ALA A 183 17.46 -30.95 -8.77
C ALA A 183 18.51 -32.05 -8.60
N VAL A 184 18.28 -32.93 -7.63
CA VAL A 184 18.91 -34.25 -7.58
C VAL A 184 18.39 -35.00 -8.81
N THR A 185 19.15 -34.92 -9.90
CA THR A 185 19.00 -35.81 -11.04
C THR A 185 20.07 -36.88 -10.90
N SER A 186 19.74 -37.91 -10.13
CA SER A 186 20.37 -39.22 -10.25
C SER A 186 19.62 -40.00 -11.32
N GLY A 187 20.27 -40.19 -12.48
CA GLY A 187 19.82 -41.03 -13.59
C GLY A 187 20.98 -41.32 -14.51
#